data_AF-A0A4Q0U4E1-F1
#
_entry.id   AF-A0A4Q0U4E1-F1
#
_cell.length_a   1.000
_cell.length_b   1.000
_cell.length_c   1.000
_cell.angle_alpha   90.00
_cell.angle_beta   90.00
_cell.angle_gamma   90.00
#
_symmetry.space_group_name_H-M   'P 1'
#
loop_
_entity.id
_entity.type
_entity.pdbx_description
1 polymer ?
#
loop_
_entity_poly.entity_id
_entity_poly.type
_entity_poly.pdbx_seq_one_letter_code
_entity_poly.pdbx_strand_id
1 'polypeptide(L)'
;MTDSNFQIIAVDNDSRELDKIRKAFDLLKTPCLPILYNEGDNIDEKYSNIRIAFFDINLGGLGNPADPLLCNIIASALKEILDKNNGPYALIFWSLHISKLPIIKKYIEEREKDDIPSPLVIDTINKALINNVDELKAEIQRVLANSTLNAMLDYEKKAHDAASKTINSLFSLIPRGNDKWGENIIFENNFDLIFSKMAANTMGIKLARKTPAIAIQRTLFPILQHNIKKADLSSVWINKLSSLNQDAKLKFPSDFKTEALNTIYHIDNDKSHLKKDERGVVIKVKKTSTLFKNIFGKKKNELIKEYFSFPSIKGKKEEEVESIRLQYIEKCIPVFVEISASCDYAQQNPRALKYLFGIKYPIDPTIAKPSSGEYKFFTPSFLLNDEKFAIILNFRYIYGFQITNAILDEIIFKLSDNLINQIGNRYANYASRIGIISHE
;
A
#
# COMPACT_ATOMS: atom_id res chain seq x y z
N MET A 1 -20.68 -12.75 2.15
CA MET A 1 -20.53 -11.37 2.66
C MET A 1 -21.06 -11.36 4.09
N THR A 2 -20.33 -11.97 5.02
CA THR A 2 -20.74 -12.07 6.44
C THR A 2 -19.69 -11.53 7.39
N ASP A 3 -18.55 -11.07 6.88
CA ASP A 3 -17.55 -10.39 7.69
C ASP A 3 -17.99 -8.93 7.82
N SER A 4 -18.70 -8.64 8.90
CA SER A 4 -19.13 -7.28 9.20
C SER A 4 -17.90 -6.42 9.51
N ASN A 5 -17.58 -5.49 8.61
CA ASN A 5 -16.52 -4.50 8.81
C ASN A 5 -16.98 -3.40 9.78
N PHE A 6 -17.16 -3.73 11.05
CA PHE A 6 -17.32 -2.72 12.09
C PHE A 6 -16.00 -1.96 12.26
N GLN A 7 -16.06 -0.62 12.19
CA GLN A 7 -14.92 0.25 12.45
C GLN A 7 -14.91 0.77 13.90
N ILE A 8 -15.94 0.45 14.67
CA ILE A 8 -16.12 0.91 16.04
C ILE A 8 -16.52 -0.28 16.90
N ILE A 9 -15.80 -0.48 17.99
CA ILE A 9 -16.11 -1.48 19.00
C ILE A 9 -16.26 -0.83 20.37
N ALA A 10 -17.10 -1.41 21.21
CA ALA A 10 -17.20 -1.10 22.62
C ALA A 10 -17.07 -2.37 23.44
N VAL A 11 -16.16 -2.37 24.40
CA VAL A 11 -15.78 -3.53 25.21
C VAL A 11 -16.01 -3.17 26.68
N ASP A 12 -16.92 -3.88 27.33
CA ASP A 12 -17.29 -3.68 28.73
C ASP A 12 -17.84 -5.04 29.23
N ASN A 13 -17.78 -5.28 30.54
CA ASN A 13 -18.37 -6.46 31.17
C ASN A 13 -19.82 -6.24 31.61
N ASP A 14 -20.36 -5.01 31.45
CA ASP A 14 -21.75 -4.66 31.71
C ASP A 14 -22.51 -4.31 30.42
N SER A 15 -23.52 -5.12 30.09
CA SER A 15 -24.36 -4.91 28.90
C SER A 15 -25.08 -3.57 28.88
N ARG A 16 -25.39 -2.99 30.05
CA ARG A 16 -26.05 -1.68 30.16
C ARG A 16 -25.13 -0.55 29.76
N GLU A 17 -23.83 -0.67 30.06
CA GLU A 17 -22.81 0.29 29.66
C GLU A 17 -22.58 0.22 28.15
N LEU A 18 -22.51 -1.00 27.59
CA LEU A 18 -22.45 -1.21 26.14
C LEU A 18 -23.64 -0.59 25.42
N ASP A 19 -24.85 -0.75 25.95
CA ASP A 19 -26.07 -0.15 25.39
C ASP A 19 -26.05 1.38 25.39
N LYS A 20 -25.46 2.01 26.42
CA LYS A 20 -25.29 3.47 26.46
C LYS A 20 -24.36 3.94 25.35
N ILE A 21 -23.21 3.27 25.19
CA ILE A 21 -22.22 3.61 24.15
C ILE A 21 -22.83 3.40 22.77
N ARG A 22 -23.49 2.26 22.54
CA ARG A 22 -24.18 1.96 21.28
C ARG A 22 -25.20 3.04 20.93
N LYS A 23 -26.08 3.42 21.87
CA LYS A 23 -27.08 4.49 21.65
C LYS A 23 -26.43 5.83 21.29
N ALA A 24 -25.30 6.17 21.90
CA ALA A 24 -24.59 7.41 21.55
C ALA A 24 -24.09 7.40 20.10
N PHE A 25 -23.59 6.25 19.63
CA PHE A 25 -23.19 6.06 18.23
C PHE A 25 -24.38 5.98 17.26
N ASP A 26 -25.53 5.45 17.68
CA ASP A 26 -26.77 5.49 16.89
C ASP A 26 -27.22 6.93 16.63
N LEU A 27 -27.11 7.83 17.62
CA LEU A 27 -27.36 9.27 17.44
C LEU A 27 -26.36 9.94 16.48
N LEU A 28 -25.19 9.34 16.28
CA LEU A 28 -24.19 9.73 15.28
C LEU A 28 -24.37 9.00 13.94
N LYS A 29 -25.39 8.14 13.81
CA LYS A 29 -25.65 7.29 12.63
C LYS A 29 -24.44 6.46 12.22
N THR A 30 -23.68 5.98 13.19
CA THR A 30 -22.47 5.18 12.96
C THR A 30 -22.61 3.87 13.72
N PRO A 31 -22.43 2.71 13.07
CA PRO A 31 -22.58 1.42 13.75
C PRO A 31 -21.42 1.19 14.74
N CYS A 32 -21.76 0.77 15.94
CA CYS A 32 -20.83 0.34 16.98
C CYS A 32 -21.13 -1.12 17.34
N LEU A 33 -20.09 -1.96 17.37
CA LEU A 33 -20.20 -3.35 17.81
C LEU A 33 -19.98 -3.44 19.33
N PRO A 34 -21.03 -3.75 20.12
CA PRO A 34 -20.84 -4.05 21.53
C PRO A 34 -20.26 -5.46 21.70
N ILE A 35 -19.23 -5.58 22.53
CA ILE A 35 -18.55 -6.81 22.91
C ILE A 35 -18.68 -6.93 24.42
N LEU A 36 -19.54 -7.86 24.86
CA LEU A 36 -19.65 -8.21 26.27
C LEU A 36 -18.46 -9.08 26.64
N TYR A 37 -17.52 -8.53 27.39
CA TYR A 37 -16.26 -9.19 27.71
C TYR A 37 -16.39 -10.01 28.99
N ASN A 38 -15.99 -11.28 28.93
CA ASN A 38 -15.70 -12.09 30.11
C ASN A 38 -14.25 -12.57 30.05
N GLU A 39 -13.58 -12.61 31.20
CA GLU A 39 -12.20 -13.10 31.28
C GLU A 39 -12.14 -14.57 30.87
N GLY A 40 -11.32 -14.89 29.87
CA GLY A 40 -11.20 -16.24 29.30
C GLY A 40 -12.11 -16.52 28.10
N ASP A 41 -12.91 -15.53 27.66
CA ASP A 41 -13.60 -15.62 26.36
C ASP A 41 -12.56 -15.72 25.24
N ASN A 42 -12.70 -16.73 24.37
CA ASN A 42 -11.83 -16.87 23.22
C ASN A 42 -12.51 -16.25 22.01
N ILE A 43 -11.95 -15.15 21.49
CA ILE A 43 -12.42 -14.53 20.26
C ILE A 43 -11.72 -15.24 19.10
N ASP A 44 -12.49 -15.97 18.30
CA ASP A 44 -11.98 -16.81 17.20
C ASP A 44 -11.16 -16.02 16.17
N GLU A 45 -11.54 -14.76 15.91
CA GLU A 45 -10.85 -13.86 14.99
C GLU A 45 -10.77 -12.44 15.53
N LYS A 46 -9.55 -11.90 15.62
CA LYS A 46 -9.29 -10.54 16.12
C LYS A 46 -9.84 -9.50 15.15
N TYR A 47 -10.35 -8.40 15.69
CA TYR A 47 -10.87 -7.31 14.88
C TYR A 47 -9.73 -6.48 14.28
N SER A 48 -9.79 -6.32 12.95
CA SER A 48 -8.93 -5.43 12.18
C SER A 48 -9.74 -4.26 11.62
N ASN A 49 -9.06 -3.20 11.20
CA ASN A 49 -9.67 -1.96 10.68
C ASN A 49 -10.58 -1.21 11.67
N ILE A 50 -10.39 -1.43 12.97
CA ILE A 50 -11.02 -0.64 14.02
C ILE A 50 -10.41 0.77 14.00
N ARG A 51 -11.28 1.78 14.03
CA ARG A 51 -10.96 3.22 14.07
C ARG A 51 -11.24 3.84 15.43
N ILE A 52 -12.20 3.29 16.17
CA ILE A 52 -12.51 3.70 17.54
C ILE A 52 -12.73 2.45 18.39
N ALA A 53 -11.97 2.34 19.47
CA ALA A 53 -12.06 1.26 20.42
C ALA A 53 -12.44 1.83 21.79
N PHE A 54 -13.66 1.57 22.24
CA PHE A 54 -14.11 1.86 23.60
C PHE A 54 -13.79 0.68 24.50
N PHE A 55 -13.09 0.92 25.60
CA PHE A 55 -12.74 -0.11 26.58
C PHE A 55 -13.07 0.38 27.98
N ASP A 56 -13.83 -0.42 28.75
CA ASP A 56 -13.83 -0.24 30.19
C ASP A 56 -12.45 -0.56 30.77
N ILE A 57 -12.09 0.15 31.85
CA ILE A 57 -10.84 -0.17 32.57
C ILE A 57 -11.06 -1.36 33.51
N ASN A 58 -12.27 -1.56 34.03
CA ASN A 58 -12.56 -2.58 35.03
C ASN A 58 -13.24 -3.84 34.43
N LEU A 59 -12.66 -4.38 33.37
CA LEU A 59 -13.20 -5.55 32.66
C LEU A 59 -13.34 -6.80 33.55
N GLY A 60 -12.54 -6.92 34.61
CA GLY A 60 -12.64 -8.02 35.58
C GLY A 60 -13.78 -7.87 36.59
N GLY A 61 -14.51 -6.75 36.60
CA GLY A 61 -15.58 -6.48 37.57
C GLY A 61 -15.08 -6.35 39.02
N LEU A 62 -13.80 -6.06 39.17
CA LEU A 62 -13.11 -6.01 40.46
C LEU A 62 -13.34 -4.64 41.10
N GLY A 63 -13.68 -4.57 42.38
CA GLY A 63 -13.98 -3.28 43.03
C GLY A 63 -12.85 -2.24 42.89
N ASN A 64 -11.74 -2.44 43.60
CA ASN A 64 -10.54 -1.61 43.50
C ASN A 64 -9.31 -2.51 43.30
N PRO A 65 -9.12 -3.06 42.10
CA PRO A 65 -8.04 -4.01 41.84
C PRO A 65 -6.66 -3.36 42.02
N ALA A 66 -5.69 -4.17 42.44
CA ALA A 66 -4.28 -3.75 42.44
C ALA A 66 -3.81 -3.46 41.01
N ASP A 67 -2.96 -2.44 40.85
CA ASP A 67 -2.53 -1.95 39.53
C ASP A 67 -1.96 -3.04 38.60
N PRO A 68 -1.12 -3.99 39.07
CA PRO A 68 -0.61 -5.03 38.18
C PRO A 68 -1.69 -5.93 37.59
N LEU A 69 -2.70 -6.29 38.40
CA LEU A 69 -3.81 -7.13 37.95
C LEU A 69 -4.67 -6.40 36.93
N LEU A 70 -4.99 -5.13 37.22
CA LEU A 70 -5.74 -4.27 36.30
C LEU A 70 -5.07 -4.14 34.94
N CYS A 71 -3.76 -3.85 34.93
CA CYS A 71 -2.99 -3.72 33.70
C CYS A 71 -2.93 -5.03 32.91
N ASN A 72 -2.77 -6.18 33.58
CA ASN A 72 -2.77 -7.50 32.92
C ASN A 72 -4.09 -7.80 32.22
N ILE A 73 -5.23 -7.52 32.87
CA ILE A 73 -6.55 -7.76 32.28
C ILE A 73 -6.75 -6.91 31.03
N ILE A 74 -6.44 -5.61 31.12
CA ILE A 74 -6.60 -4.68 29.98
C ILE A 74 -5.66 -5.04 28.83
N ALA A 75 -4.40 -5.38 29.12
CA ALA A 75 -3.46 -5.80 28.09
C ALA A 75 -3.92 -7.09 27.40
N SER A 76 -4.44 -8.05 28.16
CA SER A 76 -4.96 -9.31 27.59
C SER A 76 -6.17 -9.05 26.70
N ALA A 77 -7.15 -8.27 27.18
CA ALA A 77 -8.32 -7.89 26.39
C ALA A 77 -7.95 -7.18 25.09
N LEU A 78 -7.00 -6.23 25.12
CA LEU A 78 -6.53 -5.55 23.91
C LEU A 78 -5.87 -6.52 22.93
N LYS A 79 -5.05 -7.46 23.41
CA LYS A 79 -4.39 -8.49 22.58
C LYS A 79 -5.38 -9.49 22.01
N GLU A 80 -6.42 -9.86 22.76
CA GLU A 80 -7.44 -10.82 22.34
C GLU A 80 -8.38 -10.21 21.31
N ILE A 81 -8.75 -8.93 21.47
CA ILE A 81 -9.77 -8.28 20.66
C ILE A 81 -9.20 -7.63 19.41
N LEU A 82 -8.03 -6.97 19.47
CA LEU A 82 -7.50 -6.19 18.36
C LEU A 82 -6.39 -6.95 17.62
N ASP A 83 -6.44 -6.92 16.28
CA ASP A 83 -5.32 -7.41 15.48
C ASP A 83 -4.07 -6.55 15.73
N LYS A 84 -2.90 -7.18 15.80
CA LYS A 84 -1.63 -6.49 16.07
C LYS A 84 -1.26 -5.44 15.02
N ASN A 85 -1.80 -5.57 13.80
CA ASN A 85 -1.60 -4.62 12.71
C ASN A 85 -2.76 -3.63 12.59
N ASN A 86 -3.67 -3.58 13.56
CA ASN A 86 -4.77 -2.63 13.55
C ASN A 86 -4.27 -1.18 13.64
N GLY A 87 -4.83 -0.31 12.83
CA GLY A 87 -4.59 1.12 12.90
C GLY A 87 -4.85 1.83 11.58
N PRO A 88 -4.84 3.16 11.59
CA PRO A 88 -4.83 4.05 12.76
C PRO A 88 -6.16 4.01 13.53
N TYR A 89 -6.13 4.21 14.85
CA TYR A 89 -7.34 4.19 15.68
C TYR A 89 -7.24 5.04 16.95
N ALA A 90 -8.38 5.37 17.54
CA ALA A 90 -8.48 5.95 18.88
C ALA A 90 -8.84 4.87 19.92
N LEU A 91 -8.09 4.81 21.01
CA LEU A 91 -8.41 4.02 22.19
C LEU A 91 -9.02 4.93 23.26
N ILE A 92 -10.29 4.68 23.60
CA ILE A 92 -11.04 5.49 24.56
C ILE A 92 -11.36 4.62 25.76
N PHE A 93 -10.84 5.00 26.92
CA PHE A 93 -11.17 4.34 28.17
C PHE A 93 -12.44 4.93 28.78
N TRP A 94 -13.51 4.12 28.80
CA TRP A 94 -14.80 4.43 29.43
C TRP A 94 -14.72 4.00 30.90
N SER A 95 -14.47 4.91 31.86
CA SER A 95 -14.19 4.46 33.24
C SER A 95 -14.54 5.45 34.35
N LEU A 96 -14.82 4.92 35.54
CA LEU A 96 -14.82 5.66 36.80
C LEU A 96 -13.39 5.86 37.36
N HIS A 97 -12.42 5.07 36.90
CA HIS A 97 -11.04 5.04 37.42
C HIS A 97 -10.05 5.72 36.47
N ILE A 98 -10.38 6.91 35.98
CA ILE A 98 -9.55 7.66 34.99
C ILE A 98 -8.10 7.89 35.45
N SER A 99 -7.87 7.95 36.76
CA SER A 99 -6.53 8.12 37.36
C SER A 99 -5.60 6.93 37.11
N LYS A 100 -6.12 5.78 36.68
CA LYS A 100 -5.33 4.58 36.36
C LYS A 100 -4.74 4.61 34.94
N LEU A 101 -5.16 5.55 34.07
CA LEU A 101 -4.65 5.64 32.70
C LEU A 101 -3.11 5.72 32.60
N PRO A 102 -2.40 6.54 33.40
CA PRO A 102 -0.94 6.65 33.29
C PRO A 102 -0.21 5.34 33.57
N ILE A 103 -0.68 4.53 34.53
CA ILE A 103 -0.05 3.25 34.86
C ILE A 103 -0.33 2.18 33.80
N ILE A 104 -1.52 2.19 33.20
CA ILE A 104 -1.87 1.31 32.07
C ILE A 104 -0.98 1.63 30.85
N LYS A 105 -0.84 2.92 30.50
CA LYS A 105 0.05 3.35 29.39
C LYS A 105 1.49 2.90 29.62
N LYS A 106 2.01 3.11 30.83
CA LYS A 106 3.37 2.71 31.19
C LYS A 106 3.55 1.19 31.09
N TYR A 107 2.58 0.42 31.59
CA TYR A 107 2.62 -1.04 31.52
C TYR A 107 2.68 -1.54 30.08
N ILE A 108 1.81 -1.02 29.19
CA ILE A 108 1.78 -1.41 27.78
C ILE A 108 3.11 -1.06 27.10
N GLU A 109 3.61 0.16 27.29
CA GLU A 109 4.88 0.61 26.70
C GLU A 109 6.07 -0.28 27.11
N GLU A 110 6.14 -0.65 28.40
CA GLU A 110 7.29 -1.41 28.93
C GLU A 110 7.23 -2.91 28.63
N ARG A 111 6.03 -3.48 28.43
CA ARG A 111 5.85 -4.95 28.40
C ARG A 111 5.14 -5.50 27.18
N GLU A 112 4.26 -4.72 26.54
CA GLU A 112 3.29 -5.25 25.56
C GLU A 112 3.26 -4.46 24.24
N LYS A 113 4.14 -3.47 24.07
CA LYS A 113 4.12 -2.54 22.91
C LYS A 113 4.26 -3.22 21.55
N ASP A 114 4.89 -4.39 21.51
CA ASP A 114 5.13 -5.14 20.28
C ASP A 114 3.95 -6.07 19.92
N ASP A 115 3.06 -6.34 20.89
CA ASP A 115 1.91 -7.24 20.74
C ASP A 115 0.56 -6.50 20.69
N ILE A 116 0.50 -5.27 21.21
CA ILE A 116 -0.70 -4.41 21.18
C ILE A 116 -0.53 -3.33 20.10
N PRO A 117 -1.49 -3.16 19.17
CA PRO A 117 -1.39 -2.12 18.15
C PRO A 117 -1.37 -0.74 18.79
N SER A 118 -0.38 0.09 18.45
CA SER A 118 -0.27 1.44 18.98
C SER A 118 -1.44 2.32 18.49
N PRO A 119 -2.26 2.90 19.38
CA PRO A 119 -3.29 3.86 19.00
C PRO A 119 -2.68 5.20 18.57
N LEU A 120 -3.37 5.91 17.68
CA LEU A 120 -3.05 7.28 17.29
C LEU A 120 -3.46 8.27 18.39
N VAL A 121 -4.56 7.98 19.08
CA VAL A 121 -5.14 8.80 20.15
C VAL A 121 -5.49 7.89 21.32
N ILE A 122 -5.09 8.26 22.54
CA ILE A 122 -5.56 7.63 23.77
C ILE A 122 -6.24 8.68 24.62
N ASP A 123 -7.51 8.47 24.94
CA ASP A 123 -8.33 9.39 25.74
C ASP A 123 -9.15 8.61 26.78
N THR A 124 -9.78 9.35 27.71
CA THR A 124 -10.69 8.81 28.72
C THR A 124 -12.00 9.57 28.72
N ILE A 125 -13.10 8.86 28.92
CA ILE A 125 -14.40 9.46 29.23
C ILE A 125 -14.79 8.98 30.63
N ASN A 126 -14.99 9.95 31.53
CA ASN A 126 -15.33 9.66 32.92
C ASN A 126 -16.83 9.34 33.04
N LYS A 127 -17.16 8.08 33.39
CA LYS A 127 -18.58 7.64 33.53
C LYS A 127 -19.35 8.52 34.53
N ALA A 128 -18.68 9.04 35.57
CA ALA A 128 -19.31 9.87 36.61
C ALA A 128 -19.80 11.24 36.11
N LEU A 129 -19.30 11.70 34.96
CA LEU A 129 -19.67 13.00 34.37
C LEU A 129 -20.75 12.87 33.29
N ILE A 130 -21.18 11.65 32.96
CA ILE A 130 -22.12 11.37 31.89
C ILE A 130 -23.46 10.93 32.46
N ASN A 131 -24.44 11.83 32.41
CA ASN A 131 -25.78 11.61 32.93
C ASN A 131 -26.75 11.13 31.85
N ASN A 132 -26.47 11.44 30.58
CA ASN A 132 -27.32 11.09 29.45
C ASN A 132 -26.51 10.79 28.18
N VAL A 133 -27.19 10.27 27.16
CA VAL A 133 -26.57 9.83 25.91
C VAL A 133 -26.05 11.00 25.07
N ASP A 134 -26.66 12.18 25.16
CA ASP A 134 -26.22 13.39 24.45
C ASP A 134 -24.88 13.92 24.99
N GLU A 135 -24.67 13.86 26.29
CA GLU A 135 -23.37 14.16 26.93
C GLU A 135 -22.28 13.18 26.45
N LEU A 136 -22.59 11.88 26.38
CA LEU A 136 -21.65 10.88 25.86
C LEU A 136 -21.31 11.15 24.39
N LYS A 137 -22.32 11.50 23.58
CA LYS A 137 -22.14 11.89 22.19
C LYS A 137 -21.22 13.10 22.06
N ALA A 138 -21.39 14.12 22.90
CA ALA A 138 -20.54 15.31 22.90
C ALA A 138 -19.07 14.95 23.22
N GLU A 139 -18.84 14.08 24.20
CA GLU A 139 -17.48 13.60 24.52
C GLU A 139 -16.87 12.75 23.42
N ILE A 140 -17.65 11.88 22.77
CA ILE A 140 -17.20 11.14 21.57
C ILE A 140 -16.77 12.11 20.48
N GLN A 141 -17.57 13.15 20.21
CA GLN A 141 -17.24 14.17 19.21
C GLN A 141 -15.99 14.97 19.59
N ARG A 142 -15.77 15.24 20.89
CA ARG A 142 -14.53 15.87 21.39
C ARG A 142 -13.31 15.01 21.07
N VAL A 143 -13.36 13.71 21.33
CA VAL A 143 -12.23 12.81 21.00
C VAL A 143 -11.99 12.77 19.50
N LEU A 144 -13.06 12.68 18.71
CA LEU A 144 -13.00 12.68 17.24
C LEU A 144 -12.54 14.02 16.64
N ALA A 145 -12.56 15.11 17.41
CA ALA A 145 -12.03 16.39 16.97
C ALA A 145 -10.49 16.41 16.87
N ASN A 146 -9.78 15.34 17.27
CA ASN A 146 -8.35 15.22 16.99
C ASN A 146 -8.09 15.36 15.49
N SER A 147 -7.36 16.41 15.11
CA SER A 147 -7.23 16.80 13.71
C SER A 147 -6.49 15.77 12.84
N THR A 148 -5.58 14.96 13.39
CA THR A 148 -4.87 13.92 12.62
C THR A 148 -5.79 12.72 12.38
N LEU A 149 -6.46 12.24 13.43
CA LEU A 149 -7.43 11.15 13.32
C LEU A 149 -8.56 11.55 12.36
N ASN A 150 -9.13 12.74 12.55
CA ASN A 150 -10.21 13.26 11.71
C ASN A 150 -9.79 13.35 10.23
N ALA A 151 -8.57 13.79 9.92
CA ALA A 151 -8.07 13.80 8.54
C ALA A 151 -8.06 12.38 7.93
N MET A 152 -7.50 11.39 8.64
CA MET A 152 -7.44 10.01 8.17
C MET A 152 -8.84 9.41 7.96
N LEU A 153 -9.75 9.60 8.92
CA LEU A 153 -11.14 9.13 8.82
C LEU A 153 -11.93 9.86 7.73
N ASP A 154 -11.67 11.14 7.49
CA ASP A 154 -12.28 11.90 6.39
C ASP A 154 -11.91 11.25 5.05
N TYR A 155 -10.62 10.98 4.80
CA TYR A 155 -10.22 10.34 3.54
C TYR A 155 -10.82 8.93 3.36
N GLU A 156 -10.82 8.11 4.42
CA GLU A 156 -11.43 6.79 4.40
C GLU A 156 -12.93 6.86 4.08
N LYS A 157 -13.65 7.78 4.73
CA LYS A 157 -15.07 8.03 4.45
C LYS A 157 -15.29 8.46 3.01
N LYS A 158 -14.50 9.42 2.49
CA LYS A 158 -14.61 9.87 1.09
C LYS A 158 -14.33 8.76 0.09
N ALA A 159 -13.36 7.89 0.38
CA ALA A 159 -13.06 6.72 -0.44
C ALA A 159 -14.22 5.71 -0.43
N HIS A 160 -14.81 5.45 0.74
CA HIS A 160 -15.99 4.60 0.87
C HIS A 160 -17.20 5.19 0.12
N ASP A 161 -17.49 6.47 0.30
CA ASP A 161 -18.56 7.18 -0.40
C ASP A 161 -18.35 7.12 -1.93
N ALA A 162 -17.10 7.26 -2.39
CA ALA A 162 -16.76 7.15 -3.81
C ALA A 162 -16.98 5.73 -4.36
N ALA A 163 -16.67 4.69 -3.58
CA ALA A 163 -16.98 3.31 -3.93
C ALA A 163 -18.50 3.08 -4.04
N SER A 164 -19.27 3.53 -3.05
CA SER A 164 -20.73 3.45 -3.05
C SER A 164 -21.34 4.21 -4.24
N LYS A 165 -20.86 5.42 -4.54
CA LYS A 165 -21.28 6.20 -5.72
C LYS A 165 -20.93 5.51 -7.03
N THR A 166 -19.82 4.78 -7.09
CA THR A 166 -19.42 4.00 -8.28
C THR A 166 -20.43 2.90 -8.57
N ILE A 167 -20.82 2.14 -7.55
CA ILE A 167 -21.85 1.09 -7.69
C ILE A 167 -23.20 1.70 -8.05
N ASN A 168 -23.63 2.77 -7.36
CA ASN A 168 -24.90 3.44 -7.64
C ASN A 168 -24.96 4.01 -9.06
N SER A 169 -23.86 4.60 -9.55
CA SER A 169 -23.79 5.14 -10.91
C SER A 169 -23.99 4.02 -11.94
N LEU A 170 -23.31 2.88 -11.76
CA LEU A 170 -23.46 1.73 -12.64
C LEU A 170 -24.88 1.17 -12.60
N PHE A 171 -25.44 0.99 -11.40
CA PHE A 171 -26.82 0.53 -11.20
C PHE A 171 -27.86 1.45 -11.84
N SER A 172 -27.61 2.77 -11.89
CA SER A 172 -28.48 3.74 -12.56
C SER A 172 -28.33 3.81 -14.07
N LEU A 173 -27.17 3.43 -14.61
CA LEU A 173 -26.89 3.52 -16.05
C LEU A 173 -27.39 2.30 -16.83
N ILE A 174 -27.52 1.15 -16.18
CA ILE A 174 -27.96 -0.09 -16.81
C ILE A 174 -29.47 -0.03 -17.06
N PRO A 175 -29.94 -0.13 -18.31
CA PRO A 175 -31.36 -0.10 -18.62
C PRO A 175 -32.11 -1.29 -18.00
N ARG A 176 -33.31 -1.03 -17.47
CA ARG A 176 -34.20 -2.05 -16.88
C ARG A 176 -35.37 -2.44 -17.75
N GLY A 177 -35.59 -1.71 -18.84
CA GLY A 177 -36.76 -1.90 -19.70
C GLY A 177 -38.06 -1.89 -18.88
N ASN A 178 -38.81 -2.99 -18.97
CA ASN A 178 -40.09 -3.18 -18.28
C ASN A 178 -39.98 -4.15 -17.09
N ASP A 179 -38.81 -4.30 -16.48
CA ASP A 179 -38.65 -5.11 -15.27
C ASP A 179 -39.64 -4.66 -14.19
N LYS A 180 -40.35 -5.62 -13.59
CA LYS A 180 -41.17 -5.36 -12.41
C LYS A 180 -40.28 -5.24 -11.17
N TRP A 181 -40.85 -4.65 -10.11
CA TRP A 181 -40.14 -4.43 -8.85
C TRP A 181 -39.59 -5.75 -8.29
N GLY A 182 -38.26 -5.83 -8.18
CA GLY A 182 -37.55 -6.98 -7.62
C GLY A 182 -37.21 -8.11 -8.61
N GLU A 183 -37.76 -8.13 -9.83
CA GLU A 183 -37.54 -9.23 -10.79
C GLU A 183 -36.19 -9.12 -11.53
N ASN A 184 -35.76 -7.91 -11.89
CA ASN A 184 -34.43 -7.59 -12.47
C ASN A 184 -33.93 -8.45 -13.66
N ILE A 185 -34.81 -9.15 -14.39
CA ILE A 185 -34.41 -10.07 -15.47
C ILE A 185 -33.74 -9.31 -16.62
N ILE A 186 -34.31 -8.18 -17.06
CA ILE A 186 -33.73 -7.35 -18.13
C ILE A 186 -32.45 -6.68 -17.62
N PHE A 187 -32.45 -6.20 -16.38
CA PHE A 187 -31.26 -5.62 -15.75
C PHE A 187 -30.09 -6.59 -15.73
N GLU A 188 -30.27 -7.85 -15.30
CA GLU A 188 -29.20 -8.85 -15.23
C GLU A 188 -28.61 -9.17 -16.61
N ASN A 189 -29.47 -9.33 -17.62
CA ASN A 189 -29.02 -9.55 -19.00
C ASN A 189 -28.24 -8.34 -19.55
N ASN A 190 -28.71 -7.12 -19.28
CA ASN A 190 -28.01 -5.92 -19.70
C ASN A 190 -26.71 -5.70 -18.92
N PHE A 191 -26.66 -6.09 -17.65
CA PHE A 191 -25.46 -6.04 -16.83
C PHE A 191 -24.33 -6.85 -17.47
N ASP A 192 -24.59 -8.13 -17.80
CA ASP A 192 -23.58 -8.98 -18.45
C ASP A 192 -23.10 -8.39 -19.77
N LEU A 193 -24.02 -7.97 -20.64
CA LEU A 193 -23.69 -7.42 -21.95
C LEU A 193 -22.83 -6.15 -21.84
N ILE A 194 -23.24 -5.20 -20.98
CA ILE A 194 -22.55 -3.92 -20.81
C ILE A 194 -21.16 -4.14 -20.20
N PHE A 195 -21.05 -4.92 -19.11
CA PHE A 195 -19.76 -5.19 -18.47
C PHE A 195 -18.82 -5.96 -19.39
N SER A 196 -19.33 -6.95 -20.14
CA SER A 196 -18.56 -7.66 -21.17
C SER A 196 -18.05 -6.72 -22.25
N LYS A 197 -18.88 -5.77 -22.72
CA LYS A 197 -18.48 -4.78 -23.72
C LYS A 197 -17.45 -3.79 -23.18
N MET A 198 -17.63 -3.31 -21.96
CA MET A 198 -16.68 -2.41 -21.31
C MET A 198 -15.31 -3.09 -21.12
N ALA A 199 -15.29 -4.33 -20.61
CA ALA A 199 -14.07 -5.12 -20.45
C ALA A 199 -13.34 -5.34 -21.79
N ALA A 200 -14.10 -5.68 -22.85
CA ALA A 200 -13.56 -5.84 -24.19
C ALA A 200 -12.99 -4.53 -24.76
N ASN A 201 -13.61 -3.38 -24.47
CA ASN A 201 -13.10 -2.07 -24.90
C ASN A 201 -11.87 -1.64 -24.10
N THR A 202 -11.77 -1.97 -22.81
CA THR A 202 -10.65 -1.60 -21.94
C THR A 202 -9.38 -2.40 -22.25
N MET A 203 -9.49 -3.71 -22.49
CA MET A 203 -8.32 -4.60 -22.64
C MET A 203 -8.22 -5.32 -23.99
N GLY A 204 -9.25 -5.23 -24.84
CA GLY A 204 -9.40 -6.08 -26.02
C GLY A 204 -10.09 -7.41 -25.69
N ILE A 205 -10.97 -7.89 -26.58
CA ILE A 205 -11.83 -9.06 -26.33
C ILE A 205 -11.06 -10.36 -26.02
N LYS A 206 -9.92 -10.59 -26.68
CA LYS A 206 -9.10 -11.80 -26.48
C LYS A 206 -8.48 -11.83 -25.08
N LEU A 207 -7.93 -10.71 -24.63
CA LEU A 207 -7.30 -10.59 -23.32
C LEU A 207 -8.35 -10.58 -22.19
N ALA A 208 -9.46 -9.85 -22.39
CA ALA A 208 -10.57 -9.82 -21.43
C ALA A 208 -11.11 -11.23 -21.13
N ARG A 209 -11.27 -12.09 -22.14
CA ARG A 209 -11.69 -13.50 -21.96
C ARG A 209 -10.70 -14.35 -21.16
N LYS A 210 -9.39 -14.09 -21.31
CA LYS A 210 -8.34 -14.84 -20.60
C LYS A 210 -8.19 -14.40 -19.14
N THR A 211 -8.51 -13.14 -18.83
CA THR A 211 -8.33 -12.55 -17.49
C THR A 211 -9.56 -11.69 -17.10
N PRO A 212 -10.75 -12.29 -16.94
CA PRO A 212 -12.00 -11.55 -16.77
C PRO A 212 -12.01 -10.69 -15.50
N ALA A 213 -11.52 -11.19 -14.37
CA ALA A 213 -11.46 -10.43 -13.11
C ALA A 213 -10.62 -9.15 -13.25
N ILE A 214 -9.43 -9.24 -13.88
CA ILE A 214 -8.57 -8.09 -14.14
C ILE A 214 -9.25 -7.10 -15.09
N ALA A 215 -9.98 -7.60 -16.09
CA ALA A 215 -10.71 -6.76 -17.02
C ALA A 215 -11.81 -5.94 -16.32
N ILE A 216 -12.59 -6.57 -15.45
CA ILE A 216 -13.58 -5.88 -14.63
C ILE A 216 -12.92 -4.84 -13.73
N GLN A 217 -11.84 -5.20 -13.01
CA GLN A 217 -11.13 -4.25 -12.14
C GLN A 217 -10.62 -3.03 -12.92
N ARG A 218 -10.01 -3.23 -14.09
CA ARG A 218 -9.53 -2.13 -14.94
C ARG A 218 -10.67 -1.29 -15.52
N THR A 219 -11.82 -1.89 -15.80
CA THR A 219 -13.02 -1.18 -16.25
C THR A 219 -13.62 -0.32 -15.13
N LEU A 220 -13.67 -0.83 -13.90
CA LEU A 220 -14.26 -0.13 -12.76
C LEU A 220 -13.36 0.98 -12.20
N PHE A 221 -12.05 0.78 -12.27
CA PHE A 221 -11.08 1.68 -11.64
C PHE A 221 -11.19 3.16 -12.11
N PRO A 222 -11.35 3.48 -13.41
CA PRO A 222 -11.56 4.86 -13.85
C PRO A 222 -12.82 5.51 -13.27
N ILE A 223 -13.89 4.74 -13.07
CA ILE A 223 -15.15 5.24 -12.50
C ILE A 223 -14.97 5.54 -11.02
N LEU A 224 -14.31 4.63 -10.29
CA LEU A 224 -13.92 4.86 -8.90
C LEU A 224 -13.01 6.08 -8.78
N GLN A 225 -11.99 6.18 -9.64
CA GLN A 225 -11.06 7.31 -9.65
C GLN A 225 -11.78 8.64 -9.91
N HIS A 226 -12.75 8.66 -10.82
CA HIS A 226 -13.59 9.83 -11.08
C HIS A 226 -14.38 10.25 -9.84
N ASN A 227 -14.98 9.30 -9.14
CA ASN A 227 -15.74 9.57 -7.92
C ASN A 227 -14.84 10.01 -6.74
N ILE A 228 -13.62 9.46 -6.63
CA ILE A 228 -12.62 9.91 -5.65
C ILE A 228 -12.19 11.35 -5.96
N LYS A 229 -11.89 11.67 -7.23
CA LYS A 229 -11.49 13.03 -7.63
C LYS A 229 -12.56 14.08 -7.40
N LYS A 230 -13.84 13.69 -7.48
CA LYS A 230 -14.99 14.55 -7.17
C LYS A 230 -15.27 14.68 -5.68
N ALA A 231 -14.65 13.86 -4.84
CA ALA A 231 -14.85 13.95 -3.40
C ALA A 231 -14.02 15.12 -2.86
N ASP A 232 -14.70 16.18 -2.43
CA ASP A 232 -14.03 17.29 -1.74
C ASP A 232 -13.50 16.80 -0.39
N LEU A 233 -12.18 16.85 -0.23
CA LEU A 233 -11.52 16.64 1.05
C LEU A 233 -11.87 17.80 1.98
N SER A 234 -12.10 17.50 3.25
CA SER A 234 -12.43 18.53 4.23
C SER A 234 -11.25 19.47 4.52
N SER A 235 -11.54 20.66 5.05
CA SER A 235 -10.53 21.68 5.38
C SER A 235 -9.50 21.22 6.42
N VAL A 236 -9.75 20.11 7.13
CA VAL A 236 -8.79 19.51 8.06
C VAL A 236 -7.46 19.18 7.36
N TRP A 237 -7.50 18.79 6.09
CA TRP A 237 -6.32 18.48 5.30
C TRP A 237 -5.50 19.72 4.97
N ILE A 238 -6.18 20.83 4.64
CA ILE A 238 -5.52 22.13 4.39
C ILE A 238 -4.77 22.57 5.65
N ASN A 239 -5.42 22.44 6.82
CA ASN A 239 -4.81 22.78 8.10
C ASN A 239 -3.62 21.87 8.46
N LYS A 240 -3.64 20.60 8.04
CA LYS A 240 -2.54 19.65 8.27
C LYS A 240 -1.33 19.87 7.38
N LEU A 241 -1.51 20.55 6.25
CA LEU A 241 -0.45 20.85 5.29
C LEU A 241 0.16 22.24 5.50
N SER A 242 0.17 22.75 6.74
CA SER A 242 0.68 24.08 7.07
C SER A 242 2.14 24.31 6.69
N SER A 243 2.95 23.24 6.67
CA SER A 243 4.35 23.30 6.19
C SER A 243 4.48 23.68 4.72
N LEU A 244 3.44 23.50 3.88
CA LEU A 244 3.47 23.97 2.49
C LEU A 244 3.62 25.50 2.40
N ASN A 245 3.14 26.23 3.39
CA ASN A 245 3.21 27.69 3.44
C ASN A 245 4.55 28.20 4.00
N GLN A 246 5.38 27.30 4.52
CA GLN A 246 6.71 27.62 5.05
C GLN A 246 7.72 27.32 3.95
N ASP A 247 8.02 28.33 3.13
CA ASP A 247 8.88 28.18 1.96
C ASP A 247 10.35 27.94 2.38
N ALA A 248 10.67 26.67 2.59
CA ALA A 248 12.00 26.11 2.76
C ALA A 248 11.92 24.64 2.36
N LYS A 249 12.78 24.19 1.44
CA LYS A 249 12.87 22.82 0.87
C LYS A 249 12.30 21.76 1.81
N LEU A 250 11.03 21.38 1.59
CA LEU A 250 10.36 20.34 2.37
C LEU A 250 11.20 19.06 2.31
N LYS A 251 11.47 18.49 3.48
CA LYS A 251 12.20 17.23 3.62
C LYS A 251 11.36 16.29 4.47
N PHE A 252 11.41 15.01 4.12
CA PHE A 252 10.91 13.97 5.00
C PHE A 252 11.73 13.93 6.30
N PRO A 253 11.11 13.49 7.42
CA PRO A 253 11.85 13.12 8.63
C PRO A 253 12.99 12.13 8.33
N SER A 254 14.05 12.15 9.13
CA SER A 254 15.27 11.35 8.89
C SER A 254 15.05 9.84 8.94
N ASP A 255 14.08 9.39 9.72
CA ASP A 255 13.66 8.00 9.90
C ASP A 255 12.58 7.56 8.89
N PHE A 256 12.04 8.47 8.09
CA PHE A 256 11.03 8.15 7.10
C PHE A 256 11.62 7.31 5.95
N LYS A 257 11.07 6.11 5.78
CA LYS A 257 11.47 5.17 4.72
C LYS A 257 10.85 5.57 3.38
N THR A 258 11.43 6.57 2.71
CA THR A 258 10.97 7.04 1.38
C THR A 258 10.92 5.89 0.36
N GLU A 259 11.81 4.91 0.49
CA GLU A 259 11.87 3.74 -0.37
C GLU A 259 10.63 2.84 -0.25
N ALA A 260 10.01 2.77 0.94
CA ALA A 260 8.76 2.04 1.14
C ALA A 260 7.60 2.72 0.40
N LEU A 261 7.52 4.05 0.47
CA LEU A 261 6.52 4.82 -0.26
C LEU A 261 6.67 4.67 -1.78
N ASN A 262 7.91 4.75 -2.27
CA ASN A 262 8.21 4.51 -3.68
C ASN A 262 7.82 3.09 -4.13
N THR A 263 8.04 2.07 -3.29
CA THR A 263 7.56 0.71 -3.56
C THR A 263 6.05 0.69 -3.77
N ILE A 264 5.28 1.29 -2.86
CA ILE A 264 3.80 1.34 -2.96
C ILE A 264 3.36 2.03 -4.26
N TYR A 265 4.03 3.11 -4.67
CA TYR A 265 3.66 3.85 -5.87
C TYR A 265 4.05 3.18 -7.18
N HIS A 266 5.10 2.36 -7.17
CA HIS A 266 5.78 1.98 -8.40
C HIS A 266 5.97 0.48 -8.61
N ILE A 267 5.71 -0.35 -7.62
CA ILE A 267 5.94 -1.79 -7.69
C ILE A 267 4.65 -2.56 -7.36
N ASP A 268 4.27 -3.45 -8.28
CA ASP A 268 3.33 -4.53 -8.05
C ASP A 268 4.15 -5.82 -7.82
N ASN A 269 4.14 -6.31 -6.58
CA ASN A 269 4.92 -7.47 -6.16
C ASN A 269 4.07 -8.75 -5.98
N ASP A 270 2.76 -8.70 -6.18
CA ASP A 270 1.96 -9.91 -6.14
C ASP A 270 2.22 -10.71 -7.43
N LYS A 271 2.99 -11.79 -7.30
CA LYS A 271 3.41 -12.62 -8.44
C LYS A 271 2.29 -13.53 -8.95
N SER A 272 1.19 -13.69 -8.20
CA SER A 272 0.15 -14.67 -8.52
C SER A 272 -0.55 -14.39 -9.84
N HIS A 273 -0.64 -13.12 -10.25
CA HIS A 273 -1.27 -12.70 -11.50
C HIS A 273 -0.28 -12.28 -12.60
N LEU A 274 1.02 -12.15 -12.31
CA LEU A 274 1.99 -11.61 -13.27
C LEU A 274 2.45 -12.64 -14.31
N LYS A 275 2.57 -12.20 -15.57
CA LYS A 275 3.11 -13.00 -16.68
C LYS A 275 4.31 -12.31 -17.34
N LYS A 276 5.20 -13.10 -17.93
CA LYS A 276 6.44 -12.59 -18.54
C LYS A 276 6.20 -11.70 -19.77
N ASP A 277 5.04 -11.76 -20.40
CA ASP A 277 4.65 -10.93 -21.54
C ASP A 277 3.93 -9.64 -21.14
N GLU A 278 3.75 -9.40 -19.84
CA GLU A 278 3.14 -8.15 -19.40
C GLU A 278 4.11 -6.99 -19.46
N ARG A 279 3.60 -5.85 -19.89
CA ARG A 279 4.34 -4.61 -19.87
C ARG A 279 4.79 -4.24 -18.47
N GLY A 280 6.06 -3.85 -18.33
CA GLY A 280 6.65 -3.41 -17.08
C GLY A 280 7.15 -4.50 -16.16
N VAL A 281 6.99 -5.78 -16.52
CA VAL A 281 7.56 -6.86 -15.72
C VAL A 281 9.09 -6.75 -15.69
N VAL A 282 9.64 -7.00 -14.52
CA VAL A 282 11.08 -7.09 -14.28
C VAL A 282 11.42 -8.56 -14.15
N ILE A 283 12.19 -9.06 -15.12
CA ILE A 283 12.57 -10.48 -15.21
C ILE A 283 14.06 -10.59 -14.95
N LYS A 284 14.46 -11.55 -14.12
CA LYS A 284 15.86 -11.84 -13.87
C LYS A 284 16.52 -12.42 -15.13
N VAL A 285 17.77 -12.05 -15.38
CA VAL A 285 18.56 -12.66 -16.44
C VAL A 285 19.15 -13.98 -15.96
N LYS A 286 18.94 -15.06 -16.73
CA LYS A 286 19.49 -16.38 -16.41
C LYS A 286 21.02 -16.36 -16.31
N LYS A 287 21.55 -16.77 -15.16
CA LYS A 287 22.97 -16.67 -14.81
C LYS A 287 23.82 -17.78 -15.45
N THR A 288 24.13 -17.68 -16.74
CA THR A 288 25.17 -18.53 -17.36
C THR A 288 26.23 -17.66 -18.05
N SER A 289 27.51 -17.89 -17.73
CA SER A 289 28.64 -17.07 -18.20
C SER A 289 28.75 -17.05 -19.73
N THR A 290 28.47 -18.18 -20.38
CA THR A 290 28.41 -18.33 -21.83
C THR A 290 27.33 -17.46 -22.45
N LEU A 291 26.14 -17.42 -21.85
CA LEU A 291 25.00 -16.66 -22.37
C LEU A 291 25.24 -15.14 -22.29
N PHE A 292 25.85 -14.66 -21.19
CA PHE A 292 26.23 -13.25 -21.07
C PHE A 292 27.24 -12.84 -22.13
N LYS A 293 28.30 -13.63 -22.34
CA LYS A 293 29.30 -13.35 -23.37
C LYS A 293 28.68 -13.35 -24.77
N ASN A 294 27.76 -14.27 -25.05
CA ASN A 294 27.11 -14.37 -26.35
C ASN A 294 26.18 -13.18 -26.66
N ILE A 295 25.51 -12.62 -25.66
CA ILE A 295 24.48 -11.58 -25.86
C ILE A 295 25.03 -10.17 -25.68
N PHE A 296 25.97 -9.98 -24.74
CA PHE A 296 26.53 -8.68 -24.40
C PHE A 296 27.99 -8.52 -24.81
N GLY A 297 28.63 -9.57 -25.33
CA GLY A 297 30.06 -9.57 -25.68
C GLY A 297 31.00 -9.58 -24.46
N LYS A 298 30.47 -9.62 -23.24
CA LYS A 298 31.20 -9.39 -21.99
C LYS A 298 30.79 -10.37 -20.90
N LYS A 299 31.66 -10.60 -19.91
CA LYS A 299 31.30 -11.36 -18.71
C LYS A 299 30.34 -10.54 -17.85
N LYS A 300 29.52 -11.21 -17.03
CA LYS A 300 28.57 -10.57 -16.09
C LYS A 300 29.24 -9.46 -15.27
N ASN A 301 30.38 -9.74 -14.67
CA ASN A 301 31.04 -8.80 -13.75
C ASN A 301 31.60 -7.57 -14.49
N GLU A 302 32.15 -7.76 -15.69
CA GLU A 302 32.62 -6.65 -16.55
C GLU A 302 31.45 -5.74 -16.92
N LEU A 303 30.34 -6.35 -17.35
CA LEU A 303 29.12 -5.61 -17.70
C LEU A 303 28.55 -4.84 -16.50
N ILE A 304 28.50 -5.44 -15.31
CA ILE A 304 28.04 -4.74 -14.10
C ILE A 304 28.97 -3.57 -13.75
N LYS A 305 30.29 -3.74 -13.86
CA LYS A 305 31.25 -2.68 -13.56
C LYS A 305 31.03 -1.41 -14.41
N GLU A 306 30.46 -1.52 -15.62
CA GLU A 306 30.10 -0.35 -16.46
C GLU A 306 28.95 0.51 -15.91
N TYR A 307 28.15 -0.03 -15.00
CA TYR A 307 27.01 0.68 -14.40
C TYR A 307 27.41 1.52 -13.19
N PHE A 308 28.63 1.32 -12.66
CA PHE A 308 29.04 1.90 -11.40
C PHE A 308 30.43 2.53 -11.48
N SER A 309 30.61 3.61 -10.72
CA SER A 309 31.90 4.12 -10.32
C SER A 309 32.19 3.63 -8.90
N PHE A 310 33.34 3.00 -8.69
CA PHE A 310 33.73 2.46 -7.38
C PHE A 310 34.71 3.41 -6.68
N PRO A 311 34.26 4.19 -5.68
CA PRO A 311 35.15 5.08 -4.93
C PRO A 311 36.22 4.29 -4.15
N SER A 312 37.27 5.01 -3.73
CA SER A 312 38.25 4.50 -2.77
C SER A 312 37.60 4.34 -1.40
N ILE A 313 37.90 3.25 -0.69
CA ILE A 313 37.41 3.00 0.67
C ILE A 313 38.53 3.34 1.66
N LYS A 314 38.32 4.37 2.50
CA LYS A 314 39.34 4.82 3.46
C LYS A 314 39.70 3.71 4.45
N GLY A 315 40.99 3.58 4.74
CA GLY A 315 41.51 2.68 5.78
C GLY A 315 41.57 1.20 5.39
N LYS A 316 41.38 0.85 4.11
CA LYS A 316 41.47 -0.54 3.62
C LYS A 316 42.55 -0.68 2.56
N LYS A 317 43.20 -1.85 2.52
CA LYS A 317 44.17 -2.21 1.45
C LYS A 317 43.41 -2.53 0.16
N GLU A 318 44.06 -2.35 -1.01
CA GLU A 318 43.40 -2.53 -2.31
C GLU A 318 42.80 -3.95 -2.49
N GLU A 319 43.45 -4.99 -1.97
CA GLU A 319 42.94 -6.37 -2.00
C GLU A 319 41.61 -6.53 -1.24
N GLU A 320 41.51 -5.93 -0.05
CA GLU A 320 40.27 -5.91 0.73
C GLU A 320 39.18 -5.11 0.02
N VAL A 321 39.55 -4.00 -0.60
CA VAL A 321 38.62 -3.16 -1.38
C VAL A 321 38.07 -3.93 -2.58
N GLU A 322 38.92 -4.65 -3.33
CA GLU A 322 38.44 -5.45 -4.46
C GLU A 322 37.55 -6.62 -4.00
N SER A 323 37.85 -7.27 -2.87
CA SER A 323 36.96 -8.28 -2.29
C SER A 323 35.58 -7.71 -1.95
N ILE A 324 35.51 -6.51 -1.36
CA ILE A 324 34.24 -5.82 -1.04
C ILE A 324 33.47 -5.49 -2.34
N ARG A 325 34.17 -4.99 -3.36
CA ARG A 325 33.57 -4.69 -4.67
C ARG A 325 33.00 -5.95 -5.33
N LEU A 326 33.71 -7.07 -5.27
CA LEU A 326 33.24 -8.35 -5.81
C LEU A 326 31.99 -8.85 -5.08
N GLN A 327 31.98 -8.81 -3.74
CA GLN A 327 30.80 -9.15 -2.94
C GLN A 327 29.59 -8.26 -3.28
N TYR A 328 29.81 -6.96 -3.52
CA TYR A 328 28.76 -6.05 -3.97
C TYR A 328 28.23 -6.44 -5.37
N ILE A 329 29.13 -6.74 -6.32
CA ILE A 329 28.76 -7.17 -7.68
C ILE A 329 27.97 -8.49 -7.67
N GLU A 330 28.22 -9.38 -6.72
CA GLU A 330 27.45 -10.62 -6.57
C GLU A 330 25.99 -10.36 -6.16
N LYS A 331 25.77 -9.36 -5.30
CA LYS A 331 24.44 -8.88 -4.89
C LYS A 331 23.69 -8.16 -6.00
N CYS A 332 24.40 -7.64 -7.01
CA CYS A 332 23.78 -7.07 -8.20
C CYS A 332 23.13 -8.16 -9.08
N ILE A 333 21.86 -7.93 -9.40
CA ILE A 333 21.02 -8.84 -10.18
C ILE A 333 20.77 -8.19 -11.55
N PRO A 334 21.33 -8.74 -12.64
CA PRO A 334 20.98 -8.32 -13.98
C PRO A 334 19.50 -8.65 -14.28
N VAL A 335 18.79 -7.70 -14.88
CA VAL A 335 17.36 -7.78 -15.15
C VAL A 335 17.03 -7.29 -16.56
N PHE A 336 15.91 -7.78 -17.08
CA PHE A 336 15.20 -7.21 -18.21
C PHE A 336 13.91 -6.56 -17.75
N VAL A 337 13.60 -5.40 -18.30
CA VAL A 337 12.31 -4.70 -18.11
C VAL A 337 11.57 -4.67 -19.44
N GLU A 338 10.36 -5.21 -19.46
CA GLU A 338 9.49 -5.18 -20.65
C GLU A 338 8.95 -3.75 -20.85
N ILE A 339 9.20 -3.15 -22.03
CA ILE A 339 8.84 -1.76 -22.33
C ILE A 339 8.04 -1.60 -23.64
N SER A 340 7.39 -2.66 -24.13
CA SER A 340 6.60 -2.54 -25.35
C SER A 340 5.47 -1.51 -25.19
N ALA A 341 4.97 -0.98 -26.31
CA ALA A 341 3.87 -0.03 -26.29
C ALA A 341 2.58 -0.67 -25.73
N SER A 342 1.74 0.13 -25.07
CA SER A 342 0.51 -0.32 -24.43
C SER A 342 -0.54 -0.84 -25.44
N CYS A 343 -0.71 -0.17 -26.58
CA CYS A 343 -1.62 -0.58 -27.67
C CYS A 343 -1.28 -1.97 -28.22
N ASP A 344 0.01 -2.24 -28.21
CA ASP A 344 0.71 -3.38 -28.76
C ASP A 344 0.53 -4.62 -27.85
N TYR A 345 0.48 -4.39 -26.54
CA TYR A 345 0.10 -5.39 -25.52
C TYR A 345 -1.38 -5.80 -25.63
N ALA A 346 -2.29 -4.86 -25.93
CA ALA A 346 -3.73 -5.13 -26.04
C ALA A 346 -4.10 -6.09 -27.20
N GLN A 347 -3.29 -6.13 -28.26
CA GLN A 347 -3.58 -6.92 -29.46
C GLN A 347 -3.15 -8.40 -29.38
N GLN A 348 -2.28 -8.78 -28.43
CA GLN A 348 -1.76 -10.15 -28.24
C GLN A 348 -1.24 -10.87 -29.50
N ASN A 349 -0.79 -10.14 -30.53
CA ASN A 349 -0.21 -10.78 -31.71
C ASN A 349 1.17 -11.38 -31.37
N PRO A 350 1.51 -12.58 -31.88
CA PRO A 350 2.83 -13.18 -31.69
C PRO A 350 3.91 -12.22 -32.16
N ARG A 351 4.81 -11.80 -31.26
CA ARG A 351 5.82 -10.78 -31.55
C ARG A 351 7.02 -10.91 -30.62
N ALA A 352 8.14 -10.37 -31.07
CA ALA A 352 9.26 -10.13 -30.19
C ALA A 352 8.91 -8.98 -29.22
N LEU A 353 8.89 -9.28 -27.93
CA LEU A 353 8.70 -8.31 -26.86
C LEU A 353 9.99 -7.52 -26.66
N LYS A 354 9.85 -6.21 -26.42
CA LYS A 354 10.96 -5.27 -26.32
C LYS A 354 11.40 -5.16 -24.87
N TYR A 355 12.62 -5.63 -24.58
CA TYR A 355 13.21 -5.63 -23.26
C TYR A 355 14.39 -4.68 -23.16
N LEU A 356 14.42 -3.91 -22.09
CA LEU A 356 15.53 -3.06 -21.68
C LEU A 356 16.36 -3.79 -20.64
N PHE A 357 17.66 -3.92 -20.87
CA PHE A 357 18.56 -4.50 -19.88
C PHE A 357 18.94 -3.46 -18.81
N GLY A 358 19.11 -3.95 -17.59
CA GLY A 358 19.61 -3.16 -16.48
C GLY A 358 20.06 -4.02 -15.31
N ILE A 359 20.41 -3.35 -14.22
CA ILE A 359 20.91 -3.98 -13.00
C ILE A 359 20.02 -3.54 -11.83
N LYS A 360 19.39 -4.49 -11.12
CA LYS A 360 18.89 -4.30 -9.75
C LYS A 360 20.07 -4.39 -8.80
N TYR A 361 20.28 -3.39 -7.95
CA TYR A 361 21.45 -3.30 -7.08
C TYR A 361 21.08 -2.80 -5.67
N PRO A 362 21.80 -3.26 -4.63
CA PRO A 362 21.66 -2.70 -3.29
C PRO A 362 22.21 -1.28 -3.26
N ILE A 363 21.54 -0.36 -2.53
CA ILE A 363 21.99 1.03 -2.47
C ILE A 363 23.08 1.16 -1.40
N ASP A 364 24.34 1.27 -1.84
CA ASP A 364 25.48 1.57 -0.97
C ASP A 364 26.46 2.53 -1.67
N PRO A 365 26.29 3.86 -1.47
CA PRO A 365 27.13 4.86 -2.13
C PRO A 365 28.58 4.88 -1.61
N THR A 366 28.88 4.16 -0.51
CA THR A 366 30.24 4.02 0.03
C THR A 366 31.04 2.98 -0.75
N ILE A 367 30.37 1.98 -1.33
CA ILE A 367 30.99 0.94 -2.14
C ILE A 367 30.90 1.24 -3.63
N ALA A 368 29.72 1.65 -4.12
CA ALA A 368 29.47 1.85 -5.54
C ALA A 368 28.48 2.99 -5.77
N LYS A 369 28.85 3.91 -6.66
CA LYS A 369 27.98 4.99 -7.11
C LYS A 369 27.49 4.69 -8.53
N PRO A 370 26.18 4.73 -8.80
CA PRO A 370 25.68 4.61 -10.16
C PRO A 370 26.36 5.67 -11.05
N SER A 371 27.00 5.24 -12.14
CA SER A 371 27.69 6.17 -13.03
C SER A 371 26.68 6.92 -13.90
N SER A 372 26.81 8.24 -13.97
CA SER A 372 25.91 9.09 -14.75
C SER A 372 26.10 8.90 -16.26
N GLY A 373 25.07 9.25 -17.02
CA GLY A 373 25.08 9.22 -18.46
C GLY A 373 23.66 9.31 -19.00
N GLU A 374 23.46 10.06 -20.08
CA GLU A 374 22.12 10.30 -20.62
C GLU A 374 21.45 9.03 -21.19
N TYR A 375 22.26 8.01 -21.49
CA TYR A 375 21.82 6.69 -21.93
C TYR A 375 21.39 5.78 -20.76
N LYS A 376 21.47 6.25 -19.51
CA LYS A 376 21.06 5.50 -18.33
C LYS A 376 19.82 6.11 -17.70
N PHE A 377 18.96 5.25 -17.19
CA PHE A 377 17.80 5.65 -16.39
C PHE A 377 17.90 5.04 -15.00
N PHE A 378 17.72 5.87 -13.99
CA PHE A 378 17.74 5.47 -12.58
C PHE A 378 16.31 5.47 -12.07
N THR A 379 15.84 4.34 -11.58
CA THR A 379 14.57 4.32 -10.84
C THR A 379 14.74 5.04 -9.51
N PRO A 380 13.63 5.45 -8.87
CA PRO A 380 13.63 5.70 -7.44
C PRO A 380 14.19 4.50 -6.66
N SER A 381 14.57 4.75 -5.41
CA SER A 381 14.92 3.69 -4.47
C SER A 381 13.66 3.01 -3.95
N PHE A 382 13.75 1.70 -3.74
CA PHE A 382 12.66 0.82 -3.33
C PHE A 382 13.05 0.01 -2.12
N LEU A 383 12.06 -0.35 -1.30
CA LEU A 383 12.17 -1.28 -0.18
C LEU A 383 11.28 -2.49 -0.42
N LEU A 384 11.85 -3.69 -0.41
CA LEU A 384 11.09 -4.93 -0.52
C LEU A 384 11.76 -6.01 0.34
N ASN A 385 10.99 -6.70 1.19
CA ASN A 385 11.52 -7.69 2.15
C ASN A 385 12.69 -7.12 2.98
N ASP A 386 12.54 -5.89 3.47
CA ASP A 386 13.56 -5.11 4.19
C ASP A 386 14.87 -4.82 3.43
N GLU A 387 14.96 -5.18 2.14
CA GLU A 387 16.08 -4.85 1.28
C GLU A 387 15.85 -3.53 0.53
N LYS A 388 16.78 -2.58 0.72
CA LYS A 388 16.82 -1.34 -0.07
C LYS A 388 17.55 -1.57 -1.39
N PHE A 389 16.92 -1.23 -2.50
CA PHE A 389 17.51 -1.39 -3.84
C PHE A 389 17.04 -0.31 -4.81
N ALA A 390 17.70 -0.22 -5.96
CA ALA A 390 17.22 0.51 -7.13
C ALA A 390 17.55 -0.27 -8.41
N ILE A 391 17.05 0.21 -9.56
CA ILE A 391 17.39 -0.32 -10.88
C ILE A 391 18.05 0.77 -11.72
N ILE A 392 19.16 0.43 -12.35
CA ILE A 392 19.74 1.25 -13.45
C ILE A 392 19.47 0.52 -14.76
N LEU A 393 18.73 1.16 -15.65
CA LEU A 393 18.50 0.70 -17.02
C LEU A 393 19.48 1.39 -17.97
N ASN A 394 19.84 0.71 -19.06
CA ASN A 394 20.74 1.26 -20.06
C ASN A 394 20.12 1.17 -21.46
N PHE A 395 19.83 2.33 -22.04
CA PHE A 395 19.17 2.50 -23.33
C PHE A 395 19.97 2.01 -24.53
N ARG A 396 21.26 1.67 -24.35
CA ARG A 396 22.08 1.02 -25.38
C ARG A 396 21.82 -0.49 -25.48
N TYR A 397 21.28 -1.11 -24.43
CA TYR A 397 21.06 -2.54 -24.35
C TYR A 397 19.57 -2.85 -24.43
N ILE A 398 19.05 -2.82 -25.66
CA ILE A 398 17.66 -3.15 -25.97
C ILE A 398 17.58 -4.40 -26.84
N TYR A 399 16.66 -5.29 -26.50
CA TYR A 399 16.54 -6.59 -27.13
C TYR A 399 15.09 -6.92 -27.46
N GLY A 400 14.88 -7.59 -28.59
CA GLY A 400 13.62 -8.23 -28.93
C GLY A 400 13.69 -9.72 -28.57
N PHE A 401 12.88 -10.18 -27.64
CA PHE A 401 12.81 -11.60 -27.27
C PHE A 401 11.40 -12.16 -27.38
N GLN A 402 11.31 -13.43 -27.76
CA GLN A 402 10.11 -14.23 -27.51
C GLN A 402 10.02 -14.55 -26.01
N ILE A 403 8.80 -14.69 -25.48
CA ILE A 403 8.56 -15.02 -24.06
C ILE A 403 9.25 -16.32 -23.62
N THR A 404 9.43 -17.26 -24.54
CA THR A 404 10.08 -18.56 -24.32
C THR A 404 11.61 -18.49 -24.38
N ASN A 405 12.21 -17.31 -24.60
CA ASN A 405 13.65 -17.20 -24.70
C ASN A 405 14.34 -17.64 -23.40
N ALA A 406 15.33 -18.52 -23.52
CA ALA A 406 16.03 -19.14 -22.40
C ALA A 406 16.78 -18.15 -21.48
N ILE A 407 17.00 -16.90 -21.92
CA ILE A 407 17.60 -15.86 -21.07
C ILE A 407 16.64 -15.32 -20.01
N LEU A 408 15.33 -15.39 -20.27
CA LEU A 408 14.28 -14.85 -19.40
C LEU A 408 13.99 -15.84 -18.27
N ASP A 409 14.52 -15.57 -17.08
CA ASP A 409 14.38 -16.42 -15.89
C ASP A 409 13.06 -16.10 -15.14
N GLU A 410 13.08 -16.02 -13.81
CA GLU A 410 11.91 -15.69 -12.99
C GLU A 410 11.49 -14.21 -13.03
N ILE A 411 10.19 -13.96 -12.83
CA ILE A 411 9.65 -12.61 -12.60
C ILE A 411 10.01 -12.19 -11.18
N ILE A 412 10.54 -10.98 -11.05
CA ILE A 412 10.86 -10.36 -9.76
C ILE A 412 9.64 -9.59 -9.25
N PHE A 413 9.12 -8.67 -10.06
CA PHE A 413 7.91 -7.86 -9.80
C PHE A 413 7.53 -7.14 -11.10
N LYS A 414 6.50 -6.28 -11.06
CA LYS A 414 6.12 -5.40 -12.16
C LYS A 414 6.19 -3.94 -11.75
N LEU A 415 6.74 -3.11 -12.63
CA LEU A 415 6.75 -1.66 -12.45
C LEU A 415 5.41 -1.05 -12.87
N SER A 416 4.96 -0.02 -12.15
CA SER A 416 3.74 0.74 -12.48
C SER A 416 3.78 1.33 -13.89
N ASP A 417 2.60 1.48 -14.50
CA ASP A 417 2.47 2.08 -15.84
C ASP A 417 3.05 3.49 -15.91
N ASN A 418 2.93 4.28 -14.84
CA ASN A 418 3.50 5.62 -14.77
C ASN A 418 5.04 5.58 -14.92
N LEU A 419 5.71 4.72 -14.15
CA LEU A 419 7.17 4.61 -14.21
C LEU A 419 7.65 4.04 -15.55
N ILE A 420 6.94 3.03 -16.09
CA ILE A 420 7.28 2.49 -17.43
C ILE A 420 7.05 3.53 -18.53
N ASN A 421 6.01 4.36 -18.44
CA ASN A 421 5.81 5.45 -19.40
C ASN A 421 6.95 6.48 -19.34
N GLN A 422 7.46 6.79 -18.15
CA GLN A 422 8.64 7.66 -18.01
C GLN A 422 9.90 7.03 -18.61
N ILE A 423 10.13 5.73 -18.35
CA ILE A 423 11.24 4.97 -18.95
C ILE A 423 11.11 4.97 -20.48
N GLY A 424 9.92 4.66 -21.01
CA GLY A 424 9.63 4.61 -22.44
C GLY A 424 9.84 5.96 -23.12
N ASN A 425 9.35 7.06 -22.53
CA ASN A 425 9.58 8.42 -23.05
C ASN A 425 11.06 8.81 -23.04
N ARG A 426 11.78 8.52 -21.95
CA ARG A 426 13.22 8.80 -21.87
C ARG A 426 14.01 7.98 -22.90
N TYR A 427 13.64 6.72 -23.10
CA TYR A 427 14.22 5.88 -24.13
C TYR A 427 13.93 6.42 -25.54
N ALA A 428 12.69 6.80 -25.84
CA ALA A 428 12.32 7.34 -27.15
C ALA A 428 13.12 8.61 -27.48
N ASN A 429 13.25 9.53 -26.52
CA ASN A 429 14.06 10.74 -26.66
C ASN A 429 15.56 10.44 -26.84
N TYR A 430 16.07 9.37 -26.22
CA TYR A 430 17.46 8.93 -26.42
C TYR A 430 17.65 8.31 -27.82
N ALA A 431 16.71 7.48 -28.26
CA ALA A 431 16.76 6.80 -29.55
C ALA A 431 16.59 7.76 -30.74
N SER A 432 15.87 8.88 -30.57
CA SER A 432 15.62 9.88 -31.61
C SER A 432 16.69 10.97 -31.70
N ARG A 433 17.85 10.80 -31.04
CA ARG A 433 18.93 11.80 -31.09
C ARG A 433 19.52 11.89 -32.49
N ILE A 434 19.49 13.09 -33.04
CA ILE A 434 20.14 13.42 -34.31
C ILE A 434 21.62 13.68 -34.00
N GLY A 435 22.52 12.96 -34.67
CA GLY A 435 23.94 13.26 -34.59
C GLY A 435 24.20 14.67 -35.12
N ILE A 436 24.83 15.53 -34.33
CA ILE A 436 25.33 16.81 -34.83
C ILE A 436 26.60 16.49 -35.60
N ILE A 437 26.57 16.66 -36.92
CA ILE A 437 27.78 16.69 -37.75
C ILE A 437 28.35 18.09 -37.62
N SER A 438 29.29 18.29 -36.70
CA SER A 438 30.11 19.49 -36.65
C SER A 438 31.45 19.19 -37.31
N HIS A 439 31.76 19.91 -38.39
CA HIS A 439 33.12 19.98 -38.93
C HIS A 439 33.85 21.06 -38.13
N GLU A 440 34.77 20.65 -37.25
CA GLU A 440 35.91 21.48 -36.84
C GLU A 440 37.11 21.15 -37.71
#